data_AF-A0AAN6G6V8-F1
#
_entry.id   AF-A0AAN6G6V8-F1
#
_cell.length_a   1.000
_cell.length_b   1.000
_cell.length_c   1.000
_cell.angle_alpha   90.00
_cell.angle_beta   90.00
_cell.angle_gamma   90.00
#
_symmetry.space_group_name_H-M   'P 1'
#
loop_
_entity.id
_entity.type
_entity.pdbx_description
1 polymer ?
#
loop_
_entity_poly.entity_id
_entity_poly.type
_entity_poly.pdbx_seq_one_letter_code
_entity_poly.pdbx_strand_id
1 'polypeptide(L)'
;MGGSSKKAEAKRQHASRANKEALLHPNSQCGAQQLLIPQKRWYRQRAHANPFSDHDLVYPASPAHMDWSVHYPAYFPCASGSEADQQPSASSSTAHATGAVSSTTGKKVEFADIGCGFGGLLMDLAPVFPDKLMLGMEIRVSVTHYVHDKIVALRLAHRQQQQSQASGEQRTERSEAVVKMEEDGEEGNGQPISGKESRAGEGSRKAQKRGRNSTAGGAGGDAAADGLDGGAAEDDDEEQVAADAERDAALFSQAGRAAGGYQNVSVLRANAMKFLPNFFERGQLSKLFFLFPDPHFKQRKHKARIISPTLLAEYAYIIRPGGIVYTITDVHDLHLWMVKHLTAFPLFERLADDGPELKDDPCVRLVTYSTEEGKKVERNKGSKYFAAFVRKPDPDFGRE
;
A
#
# COMPACT_ATOMS: atom_id res chain seq x y z
N MET A 1 23.85 5.69 36.53
CA MET A 1 22.91 6.18 35.49
C MET A 1 23.28 5.75 34.06
N GLY A 2 23.80 4.53 33.81
CA GLY A 2 24.30 4.13 32.48
C GLY A 2 23.47 3.10 31.69
N GLY A 3 22.42 2.52 32.29
CA GLY A 3 21.70 1.37 31.72
C GLY A 3 20.65 1.73 30.64
N SER A 4 19.98 2.89 30.77
CA SER A 4 18.94 3.30 29.80
C SER A 4 19.51 3.64 28.42
N SER A 5 20.73 4.18 28.35
CA SER A 5 21.36 4.58 27.09
C SER A 5 21.71 3.37 26.21
N LYS A 6 22.34 2.34 26.80
CA LYS A 6 22.71 1.10 26.08
C LYS A 6 21.50 0.32 25.58
N LYS A 7 20.40 0.32 26.33
CA LYS A 7 19.15 -0.35 25.94
C LYS A 7 18.45 0.39 24.79
N ALA A 8 18.50 1.72 24.78
CA ALA A 8 17.98 2.53 23.69
C ALA A 8 18.80 2.38 22.41
N GLU A 9 20.13 2.30 22.53
CA GLU A 9 21.04 2.09 21.40
C GLU A 9 20.89 0.69 20.79
N ALA A 10 20.78 -0.36 21.62
CA ALA A 10 20.50 -1.71 21.15
C ALA A 10 19.12 -1.80 20.44
N LYS A 11 18.11 -1.07 20.93
CA LYS A 11 16.78 -1.01 20.29
C LYS A 11 16.85 -0.31 18.92
N ARG A 12 17.58 0.82 18.82
CA ARG A 12 17.87 1.54 17.57
C ARG A 12 18.56 0.65 16.54
N GLN A 13 19.59 -0.08 16.96
CA GLN A 13 20.32 -1.00 16.09
C GLN A 13 19.43 -2.14 15.61
N HIS A 14 18.56 -2.68 16.48
CA HIS A 14 17.60 -3.72 16.12
C HIS A 14 16.54 -3.25 15.11
N ALA A 15 15.95 -2.06 15.27
CA ALA A 15 14.96 -1.55 14.32
C ALA A 15 15.58 -1.12 12.98
N SER A 16 16.78 -0.52 13.01
CA SER A 16 17.56 -0.25 11.81
C SER A 16 17.86 -1.54 11.05
N ARG A 17 18.22 -2.61 11.78
CA ARG A 17 18.41 -3.94 11.21
C ARG A 17 17.11 -4.53 10.65
N ALA A 18 15.97 -4.41 11.33
CA ALA A 18 14.69 -4.89 10.82
C ALA A 18 14.23 -4.15 9.54
N ASN A 19 14.41 -2.83 9.48
CA ASN A 19 14.17 -2.05 8.25
C ASN A 19 15.14 -2.47 7.13
N LYS A 20 16.41 -2.75 7.48
CA LYS A 20 17.41 -3.24 6.52
C LYS A 20 17.12 -4.68 6.05
N GLU A 21 16.57 -5.52 6.90
CA GLU A 21 16.14 -6.89 6.58
C GLU A 21 14.90 -6.90 5.65
N ALA A 22 14.03 -5.88 5.70
CA ALA A 22 12.96 -5.70 4.71
C ALA A 22 13.50 -5.40 3.31
N LEU A 23 14.58 -4.62 3.21
CA LEU A 23 15.34 -4.44 1.96
C LEU A 23 16.04 -5.74 1.50
N LEU A 24 16.19 -6.73 2.38
CA LEU A 24 16.76 -8.04 2.08
C LEU A 24 15.72 -9.11 1.72
N HIS A 25 14.41 -8.79 1.70
CA HIS A 25 13.38 -9.75 1.27
C HIS A 25 13.73 -10.30 -0.13
N PRO A 26 13.48 -11.59 -0.45
CA PRO A 26 13.87 -12.19 -1.72
C PRO A 26 13.44 -11.39 -2.96
N ASN A 27 12.25 -10.78 -2.95
CA ASN A 27 11.79 -9.92 -4.05
C ASN A 27 12.57 -8.61 -4.18
N SER A 28 13.15 -8.13 -3.09
CA SER A 28 13.95 -6.90 -3.04
C SER A 28 15.39 -7.12 -3.53
N GLN A 29 15.83 -8.39 -3.65
CA GLN A 29 17.14 -8.75 -4.16
C GLN A 29 17.14 -8.81 -5.70
N CYS A 30 18.15 -8.20 -6.33
CA CYS A 30 18.35 -8.28 -7.77
C CYS A 30 18.62 -9.74 -8.19
N GLY A 31 17.83 -10.27 -9.13
CA GLY A 31 18.06 -11.61 -9.71
C GLY A 31 17.25 -12.77 -9.11
N ALA A 32 16.23 -12.51 -8.27
CA ALA A 32 15.34 -13.57 -7.81
C ALA A 32 14.63 -14.27 -8.98
N GLN A 33 14.91 -15.57 -9.17
CA GLN A 33 14.38 -16.38 -10.27
C GLN A 33 12.88 -16.65 -10.16
N GLN A 34 12.34 -16.60 -8.93
CA GLN A 34 10.92 -16.85 -8.66
C GLN A 34 10.30 -15.69 -7.88
N LEU A 35 9.20 -15.16 -8.40
CA LEU A 35 8.43 -14.10 -7.74
C LEU A 35 7.71 -14.67 -6.51
N LEU A 36 8.04 -14.17 -5.32
CA LEU A 36 7.34 -14.56 -4.09
C LEU A 36 6.17 -13.60 -3.83
N ILE A 37 4.95 -14.11 -3.73
CA ILE A 37 3.81 -13.28 -3.33
C ILE A 37 3.78 -13.20 -1.80
N PRO A 38 3.94 -12.02 -1.17
CA PRO A 38 3.87 -11.92 0.28
C PRO A 38 2.46 -12.25 0.76
N GLN A 39 2.34 -13.04 1.83
CA GLN A 39 1.04 -13.36 2.43
C GLN A 39 0.92 -12.73 3.81
N LYS A 40 -0.21 -12.05 4.05
CA LYS A 40 -0.45 -11.23 5.24
C LYS A 40 -0.20 -11.98 6.56
N ARG A 41 -0.55 -13.26 6.62
CA ARG A 41 -0.38 -14.11 7.82
C ARG A 41 1.03 -14.08 8.41
N TRP A 42 2.06 -13.91 7.57
CA TRP A 42 3.46 -13.86 8.02
C TRP A 42 3.91 -12.47 8.48
N TYR A 43 3.11 -11.45 8.21
CA TYR A 43 3.41 -10.05 8.51
C TYR A 43 2.48 -9.48 9.59
N ARG A 44 1.65 -10.29 10.24
CA ARG A 44 0.83 -9.85 11.37
C ARG A 44 1.69 -9.73 12.63
N GLN A 45 1.66 -8.56 13.26
CA GLN A 45 2.24 -8.38 14.59
C GLN A 45 1.23 -8.80 15.67
N ARG A 46 1.74 -9.35 16.78
CA ARG A 46 0.93 -9.64 17.97
C ARG A 46 0.35 -8.33 18.53
N ALA A 47 -0.91 -8.38 18.94
CA ALA A 47 -1.71 -7.27 19.47
C ALA A 47 -1.04 -6.46 20.61
N HIS A 48 -0.09 -7.04 21.33
CA HIS A 48 0.56 -6.41 22.49
C HIS A 48 1.83 -5.61 22.16
N ALA A 49 2.23 -5.53 20.89
CA ALA A 49 3.28 -4.61 20.48
C ALA A 49 2.68 -3.20 20.36
N ASN A 50 3.05 -2.28 21.25
CA ASN A 50 2.64 -0.88 21.12
C ASN A 50 3.38 -0.26 19.92
N PRO A 51 2.71 0.01 18.78
CA PRO A 51 3.37 0.56 17.60
C PRO A 51 3.91 1.98 17.84
N PHE A 52 3.38 2.69 18.85
CA PHE A 52 3.87 4.01 19.27
C PHE A 52 5.07 3.96 20.22
N SER A 53 5.45 2.78 20.71
CA SER A 53 6.63 2.60 21.57
C SER A 53 7.93 2.40 20.79
N ASP A 54 7.84 2.28 19.47
CA ASP A 54 9.01 2.23 18.60
C ASP A 54 9.53 3.64 18.35
N HIS A 55 10.75 3.88 18.80
CA HIS A 55 11.39 5.19 18.76
C HIS A 55 12.21 5.42 17.48
N ASP A 56 12.14 4.48 16.53
CA ASP A 56 12.98 4.45 15.33
C ASP A 56 12.19 4.87 14.08
N LEU A 57 11.37 5.92 14.24
CA LEU A 57 10.78 6.64 13.13
C LEU A 57 11.75 7.77 12.75
N VAL A 58 12.25 7.71 11.52
CA VAL A 58 13.11 8.75 10.96
C VAL A 58 12.22 9.71 10.19
N TYR A 59 12.29 10.99 10.54
CA TYR A 59 11.62 12.07 9.83
C TYR A 59 12.70 12.89 9.12
N PRO A 60 12.50 13.26 7.84
CA PRO A 60 13.41 14.19 7.17
C PRO A 60 13.42 15.54 7.91
N ALA A 61 14.53 16.28 7.82
CA ALA A 61 14.64 17.59 8.48
C ALA A 61 13.68 18.63 7.88
N SER A 62 13.42 18.52 6.57
CA SER A 62 12.43 19.29 5.82
C SER A 62 12.06 18.52 4.54
N PRO A 63 11.02 18.94 3.79
CA PRO A 63 10.62 18.25 2.56
C PRO A 63 11.76 18.11 1.54
N ALA A 64 12.67 19.09 1.49
CA ALA A 64 13.84 19.07 0.61
C ALA A 64 14.87 17.98 0.95
N HIS A 65 14.83 17.44 2.18
CA HIS A 65 15.71 16.36 2.65
C HIS A 65 15.06 14.97 2.51
N MET A 66 13.83 14.88 2.00
CA MET A 66 13.18 13.59 1.76
C MET A 66 13.73 12.94 0.49
N ASP A 67 14.36 11.78 0.63
CA ASP A 67 14.85 11.00 -0.50
C ASP A 67 13.72 10.14 -1.10
N TRP A 68 13.13 10.64 -2.18
CA TRP A 68 12.08 9.93 -2.92
C TRP A 68 12.60 8.83 -3.85
N SER A 69 13.92 8.74 -4.10
CA SER A 69 14.50 7.76 -5.02
C SER A 69 14.35 6.32 -4.57
N VAL A 70 14.39 6.10 -3.25
CA VAL A 70 14.15 4.79 -2.63
C VAL A 70 12.72 4.29 -2.89
N HIS A 71 11.76 5.21 -2.98
CA HIS A 71 10.34 4.89 -3.12
C HIS A 71 9.89 4.78 -4.58
N TYR A 72 10.42 5.65 -5.44
CA TYR A 72 10.00 5.80 -6.84
C TYR A 72 11.20 5.79 -7.80
N PRO A 73 11.99 4.70 -7.84
CA PRO A 73 13.25 4.67 -8.59
C PRO A 73 13.08 4.91 -10.11
N ALA A 74 11.90 4.61 -10.66
CA ALA A 74 11.58 4.87 -12.07
C ALA A 74 11.49 6.38 -12.40
N TYR A 75 11.23 7.24 -11.40
CA TYR A 75 11.03 8.69 -11.57
C TYR A 75 12.16 9.53 -10.97
N PHE A 76 12.99 8.91 -10.14
CA PHE A 76 14.11 9.51 -9.42
C PHE A 76 15.31 8.56 -9.55
N PRO A 77 15.93 8.45 -10.73
CA PRO A 77 17.10 7.61 -10.91
C PRO A 77 18.22 8.09 -9.97
N CYS A 78 18.85 7.14 -9.28
CA CYS A 78 20.03 7.44 -8.47
C CYS A 78 21.09 8.08 -9.39
N ALA A 79 21.68 9.20 -8.97
CA ALA A 79 22.77 9.84 -9.70
C ALA A 79 23.96 8.88 -9.75
N SER A 80 24.08 8.12 -10.84
CA SER A 80 25.23 7.25 -11.07
C SER A 80 26.44 8.09 -11.50
N GLY A 81 27.48 8.10 -10.66
CA GLY A 81 28.85 8.51 -10.99
C GLY A 81 29.66 8.63 -9.69
N SER A 82 30.70 7.85 -9.42
CA SER A 82 31.77 7.35 -10.30
C SER A 82 32.20 5.93 -9.95
N GLU A 83 32.39 5.09 -10.98
CA GLU A 83 33.41 4.04 -10.91
C GLU A 83 34.78 4.73 -10.84
N ALA A 84 35.37 4.76 -9.65
CA ALA A 84 36.79 5.02 -9.47
C ALA A 84 37.28 4.11 -8.36
N ASP A 85 38.11 3.14 -8.75
CA ASP A 85 39.06 2.43 -7.90
C ASP A 85 39.65 3.35 -6.82
N GLN A 86 39.52 2.97 -5.55
CA GLN A 86 40.64 2.90 -4.61
C GLN A 86 40.24 2.33 -3.24
N GLN A 87 41.15 1.52 -2.70
CA GLN A 87 41.12 0.79 -1.43
C GLN A 87 40.74 1.63 -0.19
N PRO A 88 40.26 0.98 0.89
CA PRO A 88 39.91 1.66 2.12
C PRO A 88 41.18 2.05 2.89
N SER A 89 41.41 3.36 3.05
CA SER A 89 42.29 3.88 4.10
C SER A 89 41.45 4.57 5.17
N ALA A 90 41.71 4.19 6.42
CA ALA A 90 40.99 4.67 7.59
C ALA A 90 41.46 6.08 7.96
N SER A 91 40.61 7.10 7.79
CA SER A 91 40.58 8.27 8.67
C SER A 91 39.34 9.14 8.44
N SER A 92 38.49 9.19 9.47
CA SER A 92 37.85 10.39 10.02
C SER A 92 37.78 11.64 9.11
N SER A 93 36.60 11.95 8.57
CA SER A 93 35.96 13.26 8.79
C SER A 93 34.49 13.24 8.35
N THR A 94 33.65 13.75 9.24
CA THR A 94 32.23 14.06 9.05
C THR A 94 32.05 15.12 7.97
N ALA A 95 31.54 14.70 6.82
CA ALA A 95 30.84 15.56 5.87
C ALA A 95 29.52 14.87 5.50
N HIS A 96 28.42 15.30 6.14
CA HIS A 96 27.09 14.96 5.67
C HIS A 96 26.91 15.62 4.29
N ALA A 97 27.12 14.84 3.23
CA ALA A 97 26.84 15.27 1.88
C ALA A 97 25.36 15.61 1.75
N THR A 98 25.08 16.91 1.65
CA THR A 98 23.78 17.49 1.30
C THR A 98 23.49 17.18 -0.16
N GLY A 99 23.00 15.98 -0.45
CA GLY A 99 22.54 15.58 -1.77
C GLY A 99 21.02 15.71 -1.85
N ALA A 100 20.51 16.92 -2.10
CA ALA A 100 19.12 17.06 -2.51
C ALA A 100 18.96 16.36 -3.87
N VAL A 101 18.40 15.15 -3.87
CA VAL A 101 18.08 14.43 -5.11
C VAL A 101 16.86 15.11 -5.73
N SER A 102 17.11 16.17 -6.49
CA SER A 102 16.09 16.84 -7.28
C SER A 102 15.53 15.85 -8.31
N SER A 103 14.21 15.75 -8.39
CA SER A 103 13.52 14.96 -9.41
C SER A 103 14.01 15.36 -10.80
N THR A 104 14.60 14.43 -11.56
CA THR A 104 14.92 14.67 -12.97
C THR A 104 13.65 14.82 -13.83
N THR A 105 12.50 14.40 -13.30
CA THR A 105 11.20 14.39 -13.98
C THR A 105 10.23 15.48 -13.49
N GLY A 106 10.59 16.22 -12.43
CA GLY A 106 9.70 17.17 -11.75
C GLY A 106 8.51 16.51 -11.01
N LYS A 107 8.43 15.17 -10.98
CA LYS A 107 7.36 14.44 -10.29
C LYS A 107 7.47 14.63 -8.78
N LYS A 108 6.31 14.72 -8.12
CA LYS A 108 6.18 14.78 -6.66
C LYS A 108 5.05 13.85 -6.22
N VAL A 109 5.10 13.40 -4.96
CA VAL A 109 3.95 12.71 -4.33
C VAL A 109 2.78 13.67 -4.29
N GLU A 110 1.65 13.27 -4.89
CA GLU A 110 0.44 14.08 -4.95
C GLU A 110 -0.69 13.49 -4.09
N PHE A 111 -0.69 12.17 -3.85
CA PHE A 111 -1.70 11.48 -3.04
C PHE A 111 -1.05 10.86 -1.80
N ALA A 112 -1.71 10.95 -0.65
CA ALA A 112 -1.26 10.28 0.57
C ALA A 112 -2.40 9.50 1.25
N ASP A 113 -2.13 8.23 1.57
CA ASP A 113 -3.05 7.34 2.29
C ASP A 113 -2.56 7.18 3.73
N ILE A 114 -3.26 7.82 4.67
CA ILE A 114 -2.85 7.92 6.07
C ILE A 114 -3.40 6.74 6.86
N GLY A 115 -2.49 5.93 7.40
CA GLY A 115 -2.85 4.66 8.02
C GLY A 115 -3.27 3.64 6.96
N CYS A 116 -2.48 3.49 5.89
CA CYS A 116 -2.86 2.72 4.69
C CYS A 116 -3.10 1.22 4.93
N GLY A 117 -2.81 0.70 6.12
CA GLY A 117 -2.95 -0.72 6.44
C GLY A 117 -2.15 -1.58 5.46
N PHE A 118 -2.79 -2.64 4.95
CA PHE A 118 -2.20 -3.53 3.95
C PHE A 118 -2.18 -2.97 2.51
N GLY A 119 -2.42 -1.67 2.33
CA GLY A 119 -2.17 -0.94 1.08
C GLY A 119 -3.17 -1.21 -0.04
N GLY A 120 -4.34 -1.78 0.25
CA GLY A 120 -5.34 -2.15 -0.76
C GLY A 120 -5.79 -0.98 -1.64
N LEU A 121 -5.96 0.21 -1.05
CA LEU A 121 -6.29 1.43 -1.79
C LEU A 121 -5.18 1.79 -2.81
N LEU A 122 -3.92 1.76 -2.40
CA LEU A 122 -2.78 2.11 -3.26
C LEU A 122 -2.73 1.19 -4.49
N MET A 123 -2.93 -0.12 -4.31
CA MET A 123 -2.89 -1.08 -5.42
C MET A 123 -4.00 -0.80 -6.43
N ASP A 124 -5.20 -0.44 -5.96
CA ASP A 124 -6.32 -0.19 -6.87
C ASP A 124 -6.26 1.22 -7.50
N LEU A 125 -5.66 2.21 -6.82
CA LEU A 125 -5.44 3.55 -7.38
C LEU A 125 -4.31 3.59 -8.42
N ALA A 126 -3.25 2.79 -8.24
CA ALA A 126 -2.06 2.80 -9.08
C ALA A 126 -2.36 2.77 -10.59
N PRO A 127 -3.16 1.81 -11.11
CA PRO A 127 -3.50 1.77 -12.54
C PRO A 127 -4.52 2.84 -12.97
N VAL A 128 -5.30 3.40 -12.04
CA VAL A 128 -6.30 4.44 -12.33
C VAL A 128 -5.64 5.80 -12.53
N PHE A 129 -4.56 6.07 -11.79
CA PHE A 129 -3.81 7.32 -11.87
C PHE A 129 -2.32 7.06 -12.15
N PRO A 130 -1.97 6.52 -13.33
CA PRO A 130 -0.61 6.06 -13.64
C PRO A 130 0.46 7.16 -13.52
N ASP A 131 0.05 8.42 -13.73
CA ASP A 131 0.93 9.59 -13.68
C ASP A 131 1.09 10.22 -12.29
N LYS A 132 0.31 9.78 -11.30
CA LYS A 132 0.29 10.37 -9.96
C LYS A 132 1.06 9.52 -8.98
N LEU A 133 2.07 10.10 -8.34
CA LEU A 133 2.81 9.42 -7.28
C LEU A 133 1.99 9.43 -5.99
N MET A 134 1.88 8.26 -5.35
CA MET A 134 1.06 8.04 -4.16
C MET A 134 1.84 7.34 -3.08
N LEU A 135 1.66 7.78 -1.83
CA LEU A 135 2.37 7.25 -0.68
C LEU A 135 1.40 6.74 0.38
N GLY A 136 1.53 5.47 0.76
CA GLY A 136 0.96 4.97 2.00
C GLY A 136 1.82 5.32 3.20
N MET A 137 1.23 5.83 4.28
CA MET A 137 1.92 6.03 5.55
C MET A 137 1.33 5.08 6.60
N GLU A 138 2.15 4.16 7.11
CA GLU A 138 1.72 3.17 8.11
C GLU A 138 2.73 3.15 9.26
N ILE A 139 2.24 3.00 10.50
CA ILE A 139 3.10 3.06 11.68
C ILE A 139 3.68 1.69 12.03
N ARG A 140 2.94 0.61 11.72
CA ARG A 140 3.32 -0.77 12.02
C ARG A 140 4.38 -1.26 11.04
N VAL A 141 5.54 -1.64 11.58
CA VAL A 141 6.71 -2.14 10.83
C VAL A 141 6.31 -3.27 9.90
N SER A 142 5.72 -4.32 10.47
CA SER A 142 5.45 -5.55 9.73
C SER A 142 4.42 -5.35 8.62
N VAL A 143 3.43 -4.47 8.84
CA VAL A 143 2.44 -4.12 7.82
C VAL A 143 3.10 -3.30 6.71
N THR A 144 3.96 -2.33 7.07
CA THR A 144 4.76 -1.58 6.09
C THR A 144 5.60 -2.52 5.23
N HIS A 145 6.25 -3.52 5.83
CA HIS A 145 7.06 -4.50 5.10
C HIS A 145 6.21 -5.32 4.12
N TYR A 146 5.03 -5.79 4.54
CA TYR A 146 4.10 -6.49 3.63
C TYR A 146 3.76 -5.63 2.41
N VAL A 147 3.39 -4.37 2.63
CA VAL A 147 3.00 -3.46 1.54
C VAL A 147 4.18 -3.21 0.62
N HIS A 148 5.37 -2.99 1.16
CA HIS A 148 6.60 -2.83 0.39
C HIS A 148 6.85 -4.04 -0.50
N ASP A 149 6.88 -5.24 0.07
CA ASP A 149 7.17 -6.48 -0.67
C ASP A 149 6.11 -6.76 -1.74
N LYS A 150 4.85 -6.38 -1.48
CA LYS A 150 3.76 -6.50 -2.44
C LYS A 150 3.93 -5.55 -3.61
N ILE A 151 4.30 -4.29 -3.37
CA ILE A 151 4.59 -3.32 -4.43
C ILE A 151 5.76 -3.79 -5.28
N VAL A 152 6.85 -4.25 -4.66
CA VAL A 152 8.02 -4.79 -5.38
C VAL A 152 7.60 -5.99 -6.23
N ALA A 153 6.83 -6.91 -5.67
CA ALA A 153 6.37 -8.08 -6.40
C ALA A 153 5.47 -7.71 -7.60
N LEU A 154 4.57 -6.72 -7.45
CA LEU A 154 3.72 -6.26 -8.56
C LEU A 154 4.53 -5.60 -9.67
N ARG A 155 5.55 -4.79 -9.31
CA ARG A 155 6.48 -4.18 -10.28
C ARG A 155 7.26 -5.23 -11.06
N LEU A 156 7.72 -6.30 -10.38
CA LEU A 156 8.43 -7.42 -11.02
C LEU A 156 7.50 -8.25 -11.91
N ALA A 157 6.30 -8.57 -11.45
CA ALA A 157 5.29 -9.28 -12.23
C ALA A 157 4.95 -8.54 -13.52
N HIS A 158 4.76 -7.22 -13.44
CA HIS A 158 4.54 -6.36 -14.60
C HIS A 158 5.67 -6.48 -15.62
N ARG A 159 6.93 -6.36 -15.18
CA ARG A 159 8.11 -6.47 -16.05
C ARG A 159 8.22 -7.84 -16.72
N GLN A 160 8.07 -8.92 -15.96
CA GLN A 160 8.15 -10.29 -16.48
C GLN A 160 7.07 -10.54 -17.54
N GLN A 161 5.84 -10.13 -17.28
CA GLN A 161 4.72 -10.33 -18.20
C GLN A 161 4.85 -9.51 -19.49
N GLN A 162 5.38 -8.28 -19.42
CA GLN A 162 5.69 -7.49 -20.63
C GLN A 162 6.78 -8.14 -21.49
N GLN A 163 7.85 -8.67 -20.86
CA GLN A 163 8.92 -9.36 -21.59
C GLN A 163 8.41 -10.66 -22.25
N SER A 164 7.55 -11.41 -21.58
CA SER A 164 6.92 -12.61 -22.14
C SER A 164 5.99 -12.29 -23.32
N GLN A 165 5.25 -11.17 -23.27
CA GLN A 165 4.41 -10.72 -24.38
C GLN A 165 5.25 -10.31 -25.60
N ALA A 166 6.28 -9.48 -25.40
CA ALA A 166 7.16 -9.04 -26.47
C ALA A 166 7.92 -10.19 -27.16
N SER A 167 8.36 -11.19 -26.38
CA SER A 167 9.03 -12.39 -26.93
C SER A 167 8.05 -13.37 -27.61
N GLY A 168 6.80 -13.43 -27.14
CA GLY A 168 5.72 -14.18 -27.79
C GLY A 168 5.35 -13.59 -29.15
N GLU A 169 5.18 -12.27 -29.23
CA GLU A 169 4.87 -11.53 -30.45
C GLU A 169 5.96 -11.70 -31.51
N GLN A 170 7.24 -11.56 -31.13
CA GLN A 170 8.38 -11.82 -32.03
C GLN A 170 8.43 -13.27 -32.54
N ARG A 171 7.97 -14.25 -31.75
CA ARG A 171 7.92 -15.64 -32.18
C ARG A 171 6.79 -15.89 -33.19
N THR A 172 5.63 -15.27 -32.99
CA THR A 172 4.52 -15.30 -33.95
C THR A 172 4.87 -14.60 -35.26
N GLU A 173 5.46 -13.41 -35.23
CA GLU A 173 5.91 -12.69 -36.43
C GLU A 173 6.96 -13.49 -37.21
N ARG A 174 7.88 -14.17 -36.49
CA ARG A 174 8.89 -15.02 -37.12
C ARG A 174 8.30 -16.29 -37.70
N SER A 175 7.28 -16.88 -37.06
CA SER A 175 6.56 -18.02 -37.65
C SER A 175 5.70 -17.61 -38.85
N GLU A 176 5.04 -16.45 -38.82
CA GLU A 176 4.28 -15.94 -39.96
C GLU A 176 5.19 -15.58 -41.14
N ALA A 177 6.37 -15.02 -40.88
CA ALA A 177 7.38 -14.75 -41.91
C ALA A 177 7.96 -16.04 -42.53
N VAL A 178 8.11 -17.12 -41.75
CA VAL A 178 8.56 -18.43 -42.25
C VAL A 178 7.47 -19.09 -43.09
N VAL A 179 6.21 -19.07 -42.66
CA VAL A 179 5.07 -19.60 -43.43
C VAL A 179 4.92 -18.87 -44.77
N LYS A 180 5.15 -17.54 -44.79
CA LYS A 180 5.10 -16.74 -46.02
C LYS A 180 6.25 -17.03 -47.00
N MET A 181 7.37 -17.58 -46.53
CA MET A 181 8.45 -18.06 -47.40
C MET A 181 8.21 -19.48 -47.92
N GLU A 182 7.38 -20.28 -47.23
CA GLU A 182 6.99 -21.63 -47.67
C GLU A 182 5.81 -21.62 -48.67
N GLU A 183 4.95 -20.60 -48.66
CA GLU A 183 3.87 -20.45 -49.67
C GLU A 183 4.37 -20.01 -51.06
N ASP A 184 5.57 -19.42 -51.16
CA ASP A 184 6.19 -19.03 -52.45
C ASP A 184 7.04 -20.15 -53.09
N GLY A 185 7.02 -21.37 -52.53
CA GLY A 185 7.77 -22.49 -53.09
C GLY A 185 7.25 -23.85 -52.65
N GLU A 186 6.24 -24.38 -53.34
CA GLU A 186 6.22 -25.75 -53.90
C GLU A 186 4.84 -26.12 -54.48
N GLU A 187 4.73 -26.10 -55.81
CA GLU A 187 3.83 -27.02 -56.51
C GLU A 187 4.42 -28.43 -56.44
N GLY A 188 3.71 -29.42 -55.88
CA GLY A 188 4.20 -30.80 -55.97
C GLY A 188 3.55 -31.89 -55.10
N ASN A 189 2.33 -32.30 -55.45
CA ASN A 189 1.83 -33.69 -55.52
C ASN A 189 2.12 -34.71 -54.39
N GLY A 190 1.06 -35.27 -53.75
CA GLY A 190 1.18 -36.54 -53.01
C GLY A 190 -0.03 -36.94 -52.15
N GLN A 191 -0.65 -38.08 -52.49
CA GLN A 191 -1.88 -38.70 -51.95
C GLN A 191 -1.86 -39.21 -50.48
N PRO A 192 -3.04 -39.54 -49.91
CA PRO A 192 -3.21 -39.86 -48.48
C PRO A 192 -3.08 -41.35 -48.16
N ILE A 193 -2.70 -41.65 -46.90
CA ILE A 193 -2.78 -43.00 -46.33
C ILE A 193 -3.38 -42.97 -44.91
N SER A 194 -4.28 -43.93 -44.72
CA SER A 194 -5.13 -44.25 -43.58
C SER A 194 -4.41 -44.73 -42.31
N GLY A 195 -5.07 -44.62 -41.14
CA GLY A 195 -4.94 -45.69 -40.13
C GLY A 195 -5.25 -45.38 -38.67
N LYS A 196 -6.44 -45.82 -38.25
CA LYS A 196 -6.78 -46.53 -36.99
C LYS A 196 -7.00 -45.76 -35.67
N GLU A 197 -8.22 -45.98 -35.18
CA GLU A 197 -8.73 -45.82 -33.82
C GLU A 197 -8.03 -46.72 -32.79
N SER A 198 -7.94 -46.27 -31.54
CA SER A 198 -8.04 -47.14 -30.37
C SER A 198 -8.57 -46.41 -29.13
N ARG A 199 -9.34 -47.19 -28.37
CA ARG A 199 -10.28 -46.90 -27.28
C ARG A 199 -9.64 -46.97 -25.89
N ALA A 200 -10.34 -46.42 -24.88
CA ALA A 200 -10.31 -46.66 -23.41
C ALA A 200 -9.87 -45.42 -22.59
N GLY A 201 -10.45 -45.07 -21.44
CA GLY A 201 -11.53 -45.67 -20.65
C GLY A 201 -11.87 -44.75 -19.47
N GLU A 202 -13.13 -44.80 -19.03
CA GLU A 202 -13.64 -44.09 -17.85
C GLU A 202 -13.12 -44.68 -16.53
N GLY A 203 -12.89 -43.81 -15.54
CA GLY A 203 -12.54 -44.19 -14.18
C GLY A 203 -13.08 -43.18 -13.16
N SER A 204 -14.33 -43.37 -12.76
CA SER A 204 -15.01 -42.61 -11.71
C SER A 204 -14.61 -43.12 -10.32
N ARG A 205 -14.22 -42.24 -9.38
CA ARG A 205 -14.12 -42.58 -7.93
C ARG A 205 -14.70 -41.47 -7.06
N LYS A 206 -15.75 -41.86 -6.33
CA LYS A 206 -16.48 -41.14 -5.27
C LYS A 206 -15.57 -40.90 -4.06
N ALA A 207 -15.58 -39.68 -3.51
CA ALA A 207 -15.04 -39.38 -2.19
C ALA A 207 -16.18 -39.29 -1.14
N GLN A 208 -15.93 -39.94 -0.01
CA GLN A 208 -16.87 -40.29 1.04
C GLN A 208 -16.91 -39.20 2.12
N LYS A 209 -18.11 -38.65 2.36
CA LYS A 209 -18.43 -37.66 3.40
C LYS A 209 -18.50 -38.37 4.76
N ARG A 210 -17.69 -37.96 5.74
CA ARG A 210 -17.82 -38.37 7.16
C ARG A 210 -18.21 -37.15 7.98
N GLY A 211 -19.44 -37.17 8.51
CA GLY A 211 -19.90 -36.24 9.53
C GLY A 211 -19.39 -36.63 10.91
N ARG A 212 -19.36 -35.65 11.82
CA ARG A 212 -19.30 -35.90 13.27
C ARG A 212 -20.02 -34.79 14.03
N ASN A 213 -20.58 -35.22 15.15
CA ASN A 213 -21.70 -34.68 15.89
C ASN A 213 -21.39 -33.46 16.77
N SER A 214 -22.47 -32.72 16.97
CA SER A 214 -22.81 -31.84 18.09
C SER A 214 -22.69 -32.49 19.47
N THR A 215 -22.25 -31.70 20.46
CA THR A 215 -22.72 -31.77 21.84
C THR A 215 -22.75 -30.37 22.45
N ALA A 216 -23.85 -30.08 23.14
CA ALA A 216 -24.15 -28.83 23.85
C ALA A 216 -24.08 -29.04 25.37
N GLY A 217 -23.98 -27.92 26.12
CA GLY A 217 -24.13 -27.82 27.58
C GLY A 217 -22.81 -27.38 28.25
N GLY A 218 -22.75 -26.42 29.18
CA GLY A 218 -23.78 -25.68 29.92
C GLY A 218 -23.11 -24.59 30.77
N ALA A 219 -23.93 -23.76 31.40
CA ALA A 219 -23.64 -22.46 32.01
C ALA A 219 -22.87 -22.47 33.36
N GLY A 220 -22.32 -21.30 33.70
CA GLY A 220 -22.22 -20.81 35.09
C GLY A 220 -20.91 -20.10 35.46
N GLY A 221 -21.00 -18.84 35.93
CA GLY A 221 -20.04 -18.27 36.89
C GLY A 221 -19.49 -16.87 36.59
N ASP A 222 -20.05 -15.86 37.26
CA ASP A 222 -19.45 -14.53 37.47
C ASP A 222 -18.09 -14.63 38.18
N ALA A 223 -17.08 -13.90 37.70
CA ALA A 223 -16.00 -13.34 38.52
C ALA A 223 -15.22 -12.28 37.73
N ALA A 224 -15.01 -11.12 38.36
CA ALA A 224 -14.25 -9.99 37.87
C ALA A 224 -12.82 -10.36 37.43
N ALA A 225 -12.40 -9.84 36.27
CA ALA A 225 -10.99 -9.82 35.88
C ALA A 225 -10.70 -8.55 35.05
N ASP A 226 -9.67 -7.82 35.47
CA ASP A 226 -8.97 -6.79 34.71
C ASP A 226 -8.64 -7.28 33.29
N GLY A 227 -9.41 -6.83 32.31
CA GLY A 227 -9.25 -7.17 30.89
C GLY A 227 -8.78 -5.96 30.09
N LEU A 228 -7.54 -6.05 29.60
CA LEU A 228 -6.85 -5.01 28.85
C LEU A 228 -7.56 -4.68 27.52
N ASP A 229 -7.67 -3.38 27.29
CA ASP A 229 -8.22 -2.71 26.10
C ASP A 229 -7.17 -2.65 24.98
N GLY A 230 -7.44 -3.34 23.86
CA GLY A 230 -6.68 -3.29 22.60
C GLY A 230 -6.84 -4.60 21.81
N GLY A 231 -7.37 -4.50 20.59
CA GLY A 231 -7.92 -5.60 19.80
C GLY A 231 -7.09 -6.88 19.76
N ALA A 232 -7.77 -8.02 19.96
CA ALA A 232 -7.20 -9.33 19.72
C ALA A 232 -6.59 -9.39 18.31
N ALA A 233 -5.46 -10.07 18.16
CA ALA A 233 -5.12 -10.61 16.85
C ALA A 233 -6.25 -11.60 16.53
N GLU A 234 -7.24 -11.15 15.76
CA GLU A 234 -8.25 -12.02 15.21
C GLU A 234 -7.48 -13.04 14.35
N ASP A 235 -7.50 -14.31 14.76
CA ASP A 235 -7.24 -15.41 13.84
C ASP A 235 -8.26 -15.23 12.72
N ASP A 236 -7.80 -14.84 11.54
CA ASP A 236 -8.68 -14.72 10.40
C ASP A 236 -9.33 -16.07 10.15
N ASP A 237 -10.65 -16.09 9.98
CA ASP A 237 -11.32 -17.27 9.47
C ASP A 237 -10.67 -17.70 8.14
N GLU A 238 -10.58 -19.02 7.90
CA GLU A 238 -9.93 -19.59 6.71
C GLU A 238 -10.47 -18.99 5.39
N GLU A 239 -11.75 -18.59 5.39
CA GLU A 239 -12.41 -17.91 4.28
C GLU A 239 -11.77 -16.56 3.94
N GLN A 240 -11.39 -15.76 4.94
CA GLN A 240 -10.73 -14.48 4.72
C GLN A 240 -9.33 -14.66 4.13
N VAL A 241 -8.58 -15.66 4.62
CA VAL A 241 -7.26 -15.99 4.09
C VAL A 241 -7.36 -16.41 2.62
N ALA A 242 -8.37 -17.19 2.27
CA ALA A 242 -8.62 -17.61 0.89
C ALA A 242 -8.99 -16.42 -0.02
N ALA A 243 -9.90 -15.55 0.43
CA ALA A 243 -10.31 -14.36 -0.32
C ALA A 243 -9.14 -13.38 -0.56
N ASP A 244 -8.27 -13.22 0.44
CA ASP A 244 -7.05 -12.41 0.31
C ASP A 244 -6.07 -13.00 -0.71
N ALA A 245 -5.86 -14.31 -0.67
CA ALA A 245 -4.99 -15.01 -1.61
C ALA A 245 -5.53 -14.94 -3.06
N GLU A 246 -6.84 -15.08 -3.25
CA GLU A 246 -7.49 -14.95 -4.55
C GLU A 246 -7.34 -13.54 -5.12
N ARG A 247 -7.57 -12.50 -4.30
CA ARG A 247 -7.37 -11.11 -4.73
C ARG A 247 -5.93 -10.85 -5.12
N ASP A 248 -4.98 -11.32 -4.32
CA ASP A 248 -3.57 -11.15 -4.62
C ASP A 248 -3.25 -11.85 -5.94
N ALA A 249 -3.65 -13.10 -6.13
CA ALA A 249 -3.48 -13.82 -7.40
C ALA A 249 -4.07 -13.07 -8.60
N ALA A 250 -5.25 -12.46 -8.46
CA ALA A 250 -5.86 -11.63 -9.49
C ALA A 250 -5.02 -10.38 -9.81
N LEU A 251 -4.57 -9.64 -8.78
CA LEU A 251 -3.68 -8.47 -8.95
C LEU A 251 -2.38 -8.84 -9.68
N PHE A 252 -1.75 -9.95 -9.30
CA PHE A 252 -0.52 -10.42 -9.94
C PHE A 252 -0.75 -10.87 -11.39
N SER A 253 -1.86 -11.56 -11.66
CA SER A 253 -2.20 -12.02 -13.02
C SER A 253 -2.51 -10.87 -13.98
N GLN A 254 -2.98 -9.74 -13.45
CA GLN A 254 -3.31 -8.54 -14.23
C GLN A 254 -2.16 -7.52 -14.26
N ALA A 255 -1.07 -7.76 -13.53
CA ALA A 255 -0.01 -6.79 -13.33
C ALA A 255 0.61 -6.29 -14.64
N GLY A 256 0.82 -7.16 -15.64
CA GLY A 256 1.38 -6.80 -16.95
C GLY A 256 0.52 -5.81 -17.75
N ARG A 257 -0.78 -5.74 -17.47
CA ARG A 257 -1.72 -4.81 -18.12
C ARG A 257 -1.98 -3.54 -17.30
N ALA A 258 -1.47 -3.47 -16.08
CA ALA A 258 -1.67 -2.31 -15.21
C ALA A 258 -0.91 -1.09 -15.76
N ALA A 259 -1.65 -0.01 -16.04
CA ALA A 259 -1.05 1.25 -16.45
C ALA A 259 -0.04 1.74 -15.38
N GLY A 260 1.13 2.21 -15.83
CA GLY A 260 2.20 2.66 -14.93
C GLY A 260 2.92 1.55 -14.14
N GLY A 261 2.51 0.27 -14.26
CA GLY A 261 3.24 -0.88 -13.71
C GLY A 261 3.52 -0.82 -12.22
N TYR A 262 2.65 -0.15 -11.45
CA TYR A 262 2.81 0.10 -10.01
C TYR A 262 4.11 0.85 -9.63
N GLN A 263 4.74 1.54 -10.58
CA GLN A 263 5.93 2.37 -10.32
C GLN A 263 5.59 3.64 -9.55
N ASN A 264 4.33 4.04 -9.56
CA ASN A 264 3.79 5.28 -9.00
C ASN A 264 3.28 5.14 -7.55
N VAL A 265 3.37 3.96 -6.93
CA VAL A 265 2.95 3.75 -5.54
C VAL A 265 4.09 3.25 -4.67
N SER A 266 4.10 3.68 -3.42
CA SER A 266 5.08 3.27 -2.41
C SER A 266 4.46 3.34 -1.01
N VAL A 267 5.16 2.80 -0.01
CA VAL A 267 4.79 2.89 1.40
C VAL A 267 5.97 3.43 2.22
N LEU A 268 5.66 4.17 3.26
CA LEU A 268 6.60 4.72 4.22
C LEU A 268 6.15 4.36 5.63
N ARG A 269 7.10 3.87 6.44
CA ARG A 269 6.87 3.73 7.87
C ARG A 269 6.91 5.10 8.54
N ALA A 270 5.76 5.62 8.96
CA ALA A 270 5.69 6.93 9.59
C ALA A 270 4.50 7.05 10.54
N ASN A 271 4.64 7.91 11.56
CA ASN A 271 3.50 8.37 12.34
C ASN A 271 2.97 9.66 11.72
N ALA A 272 1.86 9.57 11.01
CA ALA A 272 1.21 10.71 10.36
C ALA A 272 0.68 11.78 11.34
N MET A 273 0.64 11.51 12.65
CA MET A 273 0.31 12.53 13.65
C MET A 273 1.53 13.37 14.06
N LYS A 274 2.71 13.11 13.48
CA LYS A 274 3.95 13.80 13.83
C LYS A 274 4.67 14.25 12.57
N PHE A 275 4.91 15.55 12.47
CA PHE A 275 5.81 16.14 11.48
C PHE A 275 5.43 15.82 10.02
N LEU A 276 4.14 15.80 9.68
CA LEU A 276 3.73 15.67 8.28
C LEU A 276 4.33 16.75 7.37
N PRO A 277 4.40 18.02 7.79
CA PRO A 277 5.07 19.08 7.03
C PRO A 277 6.56 18.85 6.78
N ASN A 278 7.19 17.86 7.42
CA ASN A 278 8.57 17.49 7.13
C ASN A 278 8.67 16.63 5.87
N PHE A 279 7.63 15.87 5.50
CA PHE A 279 7.64 15.03 4.31
C PHE A 279 7.20 15.78 3.06
N PHE A 280 6.24 16.71 3.19
CA PHE A 280 5.57 17.34 2.06
C PHE A 280 5.74 18.85 2.08
N GLU A 281 6.01 19.42 0.91
CA GLU A 281 5.98 20.86 0.70
C GLU A 281 4.56 21.42 0.91
N ARG A 282 4.47 22.73 1.10
CA ARG A 282 3.20 23.45 1.15
C ARG A 282 2.40 23.19 -0.13
N GLY A 283 1.15 22.74 0.02
CA GLY A 283 0.26 22.50 -1.10
C GLY A 283 0.71 21.39 -2.06
N GLN A 284 1.61 20.49 -1.65
CA GLN A 284 2.08 19.42 -2.53
C GLN A 284 0.97 18.42 -2.88
N LEU A 285 0.13 18.06 -1.90
CA LEU A 285 -0.89 17.04 -2.06
C LEU A 285 -2.17 17.57 -2.72
N SER A 286 -2.79 16.75 -3.56
CA SER A 286 -4.15 16.96 -4.09
C SER A 286 -5.19 16.03 -3.45
N LYS A 287 -4.80 14.86 -2.95
CA LYS A 287 -5.72 13.94 -2.28
C LYS A 287 -5.11 13.38 -1.00
N LEU A 288 -5.89 13.39 0.08
CA LEU A 288 -5.51 12.82 1.38
C LEU A 288 -6.61 11.86 1.85
N PHE A 289 -6.24 10.63 2.20
CA PHE A 289 -7.20 9.59 2.57
C PHE A 289 -7.06 9.19 4.05
N PHE A 290 -8.19 9.14 4.76
CA PHE A 290 -8.32 8.61 6.12
C PHE A 290 -9.38 7.52 6.13
N LEU A 291 -8.97 6.28 5.87
CA LEU A 291 -9.90 5.17 5.67
C LEU A 291 -9.88 4.23 6.86
N PHE A 292 -11.04 4.07 7.50
CA PHE A 292 -11.24 3.26 8.70
C PHE A 292 -10.23 3.54 9.83
N PRO A 293 -9.98 4.83 10.19
CA PRO A 293 -9.04 5.15 11.27
C PRO A 293 -9.54 4.62 12.62
N ASP A 294 -8.61 4.36 13.55
CA ASP A 294 -8.95 3.90 14.90
C ASP A 294 -9.88 4.93 15.60
N PRO A 295 -11.09 4.51 16.03
CA PRO A 295 -12.07 5.39 16.64
C PRO A 295 -11.67 5.89 18.02
N HIS A 296 -10.76 5.20 18.71
CA HIS A 296 -10.35 5.48 20.08
C HIS A 296 -11.53 5.80 21.01
N PHE A 297 -12.44 4.83 21.20
CA PHE A 297 -13.75 5.00 21.85
C PHE A 297 -13.75 5.67 23.23
N LYS A 298 -12.67 5.53 24.01
CA LYS A 298 -12.58 6.11 25.35
C LYS A 298 -12.27 7.60 25.25
N GLN A 299 -13.05 8.47 25.90
CA GLN A 299 -12.86 9.93 25.88
C GLN A 299 -11.41 10.38 26.14
N ARG A 300 -10.75 9.77 27.13
CA ARG A 300 -9.33 10.04 27.45
C ARG A 300 -8.36 9.80 26.27
N LYS A 301 -8.74 8.96 25.32
CA LYS A 301 -7.98 8.61 24.11
C LYS A 301 -8.37 9.44 22.88
N HIS A 302 -9.35 10.34 22.95
CA HIS A 302 -9.76 11.15 21.79
C HIS A 302 -8.61 12.01 21.23
N LYS A 303 -7.61 12.37 22.04
CA LYS A 303 -6.39 13.06 21.59
C LYS A 303 -5.54 12.25 20.60
N ALA A 304 -5.73 10.93 20.54
CA ALA A 304 -5.05 10.05 19.61
C ALA A 304 -5.78 9.91 18.26
N ARG A 305 -6.98 10.49 18.12
CA ARG A 305 -7.71 10.43 16.85
C ARG A 305 -7.04 11.32 15.80
N ILE A 306 -7.07 10.87 14.55
CA ILE A 306 -6.33 11.48 13.45
C ILE A 306 -6.88 12.87 13.01
N ILE A 307 -8.19 13.14 13.14
CA ILE A 307 -8.81 14.43 12.79
C ILE A 307 -8.93 15.39 13.98
N SER A 308 -7.82 15.98 14.45
CA SER A 308 -7.86 16.98 15.53
C SER A 308 -7.60 18.40 15.01
N PRO A 309 -8.04 19.47 15.71
CA PRO A 309 -7.80 20.85 15.27
C PRO A 309 -6.34 21.16 14.94
N THR A 310 -5.39 20.65 15.72
CA THR A 310 -3.95 20.84 15.47
C THR A 310 -3.51 20.15 14.18
N LEU A 311 -3.93 18.91 13.95
CA LEU A 311 -3.57 18.16 12.76
C LEU A 311 -4.22 18.72 11.50
N LEU A 312 -5.45 19.26 11.60
CA LEU A 312 -6.13 19.90 10.47
C LEU A 312 -5.33 21.07 9.89
N ALA A 313 -4.59 21.81 10.73
CA ALA A 313 -3.69 22.87 10.24
C ALA A 313 -2.52 22.30 9.43
N GLU A 314 -1.92 21.19 9.88
CA GLU A 314 -0.87 20.50 9.13
C GLU A 314 -1.40 19.95 7.79
N TYR A 315 -2.61 19.37 7.80
CA TYR A 315 -3.26 18.87 6.58
C TYR A 315 -3.54 20.02 5.60
N ALA A 316 -4.11 21.13 6.06
CA ALA A 316 -4.36 22.30 5.21
C ALA A 316 -3.09 22.94 4.66
N TYR A 317 -1.96 22.82 5.37
CA TYR A 317 -0.66 23.28 4.91
C TYR A 317 -0.14 22.43 3.74
N ILE A 318 -0.21 21.10 3.82
CA ILE A 318 0.33 20.19 2.79
C ILE A 318 -0.62 19.96 1.61
N ILE A 319 -1.92 20.22 1.75
CA ILE A 319 -2.92 20.08 0.69
C ILE A 319 -3.11 21.41 -0.07
N ARG A 320 -3.08 21.36 -1.41
CA ARG A 320 -3.32 22.53 -2.27
C ARG A 320 -4.77 23.02 -2.16
N PRO A 321 -5.06 24.33 -2.38
CA PRO A 321 -6.40 24.79 -2.76
C PRO A 321 -7.04 23.90 -3.83
N GLY A 322 -8.27 23.45 -3.60
CA GLY A 322 -8.99 22.53 -4.46
C GLY A 322 -8.66 21.04 -4.26
N GLY A 323 -7.67 20.70 -3.42
CA GLY A 323 -7.40 19.31 -3.03
C GLY A 323 -8.51 18.74 -2.13
N ILE A 324 -8.64 17.41 -2.08
CA ILE A 324 -9.75 16.73 -1.40
C ILE A 324 -9.24 15.81 -0.28
N VAL A 325 -9.85 15.93 0.89
CA VAL A 325 -9.73 14.97 2.00
C VAL A 325 -10.89 13.98 1.91
N TYR A 326 -10.58 12.69 1.85
CA TYR A 326 -11.56 11.61 1.88
C TYR A 326 -11.51 10.92 3.23
N THR A 327 -12.68 10.74 3.85
CA THR A 327 -12.82 10.00 5.10
C THR A 327 -13.90 8.96 4.95
N ILE A 328 -13.67 7.78 5.52
CA ILE A 328 -14.69 6.75 5.63
C ILE A 328 -14.45 5.92 6.88
N THR A 329 -15.52 5.52 7.55
CA THR A 329 -15.45 4.67 8.75
C THR A 329 -16.76 3.91 8.90
N ASP A 330 -16.73 2.77 9.58
CA ASP A 330 -17.89 2.00 10.02
C ASP A 330 -18.43 2.45 11.39
N VAL A 331 -17.75 3.38 12.05
CA VAL A 331 -18.13 3.90 13.38
C VAL A 331 -18.82 5.26 13.23
N HIS A 332 -20.14 5.29 13.42
CA HIS A 332 -20.94 6.51 13.27
C HIS A 332 -20.45 7.67 14.14
N ASP A 333 -20.09 7.42 15.41
CA ASP A 333 -19.57 8.46 16.31
C ASP A 333 -18.23 9.05 15.84
N LEU A 334 -17.39 8.23 15.22
CA LEU A 334 -16.14 8.71 14.63
C LEU A 334 -16.43 9.55 13.39
N HIS A 335 -17.37 9.13 12.54
CA HIS A 335 -17.82 9.90 11.39
C HIS A 335 -18.32 11.30 11.81
N LEU A 336 -19.25 11.36 12.76
CA LEU A 336 -19.77 12.63 13.29
C LEU A 336 -18.64 13.50 13.86
N TRP A 337 -17.67 12.88 14.54
CA TRP A 337 -16.51 13.59 15.07
C TRP A 337 -15.63 14.17 13.95
N MET A 338 -15.31 13.40 12.90
CA MET A 338 -14.52 13.89 11.77
C MET A 338 -15.24 15.03 11.05
N VAL A 339 -16.53 14.84 10.75
CA VAL A 339 -17.36 15.86 10.08
C VAL A 339 -17.43 17.14 10.90
N LYS A 340 -17.65 17.05 12.22
CA LYS A 340 -17.70 18.21 13.11
C LYS A 340 -16.42 19.04 13.04
N HIS A 341 -15.24 18.39 13.14
CA HIS A 341 -13.97 19.12 13.21
C HIS A 341 -13.54 19.65 11.85
N LEU A 342 -13.74 18.89 10.77
CA LEU A 342 -13.45 19.36 9.41
C LEU A 342 -14.36 20.53 9.02
N THR A 343 -15.66 20.46 9.33
CA THR A 343 -16.61 21.56 9.06
C THR A 343 -16.29 22.82 9.85
N ALA A 344 -15.83 22.67 11.11
CA ALA A 344 -15.45 23.80 11.94
C ALA A 344 -14.09 24.43 11.53
N PHE A 345 -13.28 23.75 10.72
CA PHE A 345 -11.96 24.24 10.35
C PHE A 345 -12.02 25.21 9.16
N PRO A 346 -11.47 26.44 9.25
CA PRO A 346 -11.71 27.50 8.27
C PRO A 346 -11.25 27.21 6.84
N LEU A 347 -10.39 26.21 6.59
CA LEU A 347 -9.84 25.91 5.27
C LEU A 347 -10.42 24.65 4.63
N PHE A 348 -11.44 24.04 5.24
CA PHE A 348 -12.15 22.91 4.65
C PHE A 348 -13.63 23.23 4.45
N GLU A 349 -14.22 22.60 3.44
CA GLU A 349 -15.64 22.70 3.11
C GLU A 349 -16.17 21.33 2.73
N ARG A 350 -17.33 20.96 3.28
CA ARG A 350 -17.95 19.66 3.02
C ARG A 350 -18.44 19.62 1.58
N LEU A 351 -18.06 18.57 0.86
CA LEU A 351 -18.64 18.25 -0.45
C LEU A 351 -19.93 17.45 -0.26
N ALA A 352 -20.93 17.74 -1.10
CA ALA A 352 -22.13 16.93 -1.21
C ALA A 352 -21.77 15.56 -1.81
N ASP A 353 -22.32 14.48 -1.25
CA ASP A 353 -21.94 13.12 -1.65
C ASP A 353 -22.32 12.80 -3.11
N ASP A 354 -23.36 13.46 -3.64
CA ASP A 354 -23.80 13.42 -5.04
C ASP A 354 -23.40 14.67 -5.84
N GLY A 355 -22.52 15.50 -5.27
CA GLY A 355 -22.01 16.72 -5.89
C GLY A 355 -21.13 16.45 -7.12
N PRO A 356 -20.97 17.44 -8.02
CA PRO A 356 -20.24 17.28 -9.27
C PRO A 356 -18.76 16.89 -9.08
N GLU A 357 -18.15 17.27 -7.96
CA GLU A 357 -16.76 16.93 -7.63
C GLU A 357 -16.56 15.44 -7.32
N LEU A 358 -17.60 14.76 -6.84
CA LEU A 358 -17.52 13.36 -6.38
C LEU A 358 -18.22 12.37 -7.30
N LYS A 359 -19.24 12.82 -8.04
CA LYS A 359 -20.10 11.97 -8.87
C LYS A 359 -19.32 11.02 -9.79
N ASP A 360 -18.31 11.56 -10.48
CA ASP A 360 -17.49 10.81 -11.45
C ASP A 360 -16.06 10.58 -10.94
N ASP A 361 -15.77 10.87 -9.67
CA ASP A 361 -14.45 10.67 -9.10
C ASP A 361 -14.22 9.17 -8.79
N PRO A 362 -13.29 8.50 -9.50
CA PRO A 362 -13.05 7.07 -9.28
C PRO A 362 -12.57 6.79 -7.84
N CYS A 363 -12.02 7.77 -7.13
CA CYS A 363 -11.65 7.61 -5.73
C CYS A 363 -12.83 7.21 -4.85
N VAL A 364 -14.05 7.71 -5.09
CA VAL A 364 -15.22 7.44 -4.22
C VAL A 364 -15.51 5.94 -4.12
N ARG A 365 -15.49 5.23 -5.26
CA ARG A 365 -15.67 3.77 -5.26
C ARG A 365 -14.50 3.07 -4.57
N LEU A 366 -13.28 3.50 -4.86
CA LEU A 366 -12.07 2.84 -4.37
C LEU A 366 -11.91 2.98 -2.85
N VAL A 367 -12.12 4.18 -2.29
CA VAL A 367 -12.05 4.37 -0.82
C VAL A 367 -13.09 3.53 -0.07
N THR A 368 -14.21 3.22 -0.72
CA THR A 368 -15.31 2.46 -0.11
C THR A 368 -15.08 0.94 -0.09
N TYR A 369 -14.34 0.41 -1.08
CA TYR A 369 -14.28 -1.04 -1.33
C TYR A 369 -12.87 -1.63 -1.52
N SER A 370 -11.84 -0.80 -1.67
CA SER A 370 -10.47 -1.27 -1.94
C SER A 370 -9.70 -1.71 -0.70
N THR A 371 -10.02 -1.16 0.48
CA THR A 371 -9.34 -1.49 1.73
C THR A 371 -9.84 -2.80 2.33
N GLU A 372 -9.03 -3.42 3.19
CA GLU A 372 -9.43 -4.66 3.86
C GLU A 372 -10.56 -4.44 4.85
N GLU A 373 -10.46 -3.35 5.62
CA GLU A 373 -11.49 -2.92 6.55
C GLU A 373 -12.81 -2.67 5.82
N GLY A 374 -12.78 -2.01 4.65
CA GLY A 374 -13.98 -1.79 3.83
C GLY A 374 -14.63 -3.08 3.33
N LYS A 375 -13.85 -4.09 2.95
CA LYS A 375 -14.40 -5.41 2.60
C LYS A 375 -14.94 -6.15 3.81
N LYS A 376 -14.25 -6.09 4.95
CA LYS A 376 -14.69 -6.71 6.20
C LYS A 376 -16.05 -6.17 6.61
N VAL A 377 -16.23 -4.84 6.56
CA VAL A 377 -17.51 -4.18 6.83
C VAL A 377 -18.58 -4.68 5.87
N GLU A 378 -18.28 -4.81 4.58
CA GLU A 378 -19.23 -5.34 3.57
C GLU A 378 -19.68 -6.77 3.89
N ARG A 379 -18.73 -7.68 4.14
CA ARG A 379 -19.01 -9.08 4.49
C ARG A 379 -19.91 -9.18 5.73
N ASN A 380 -19.66 -8.30 6.70
CA ASN A 380 -20.42 -8.23 7.94
C ASN A 380 -21.73 -7.44 7.81
N LYS A 381 -22.09 -6.96 6.61
CA LYS A 381 -23.26 -6.11 6.34
C LYS A 381 -23.29 -4.86 7.23
N GLY A 382 -22.11 -4.36 7.59
CA GLY A 382 -21.94 -3.14 8.36
C GLY A 382 -22.16 -1.89 7.51
N SER A 383 -22.49 -0.78 8.16
CA SER A 383 -22.64 0.52 7.50
C SER A 383 -21.27 1.16 7.25
N LYS A 384 -21.16 1.94 6.17
CA LYS A 384 -19.98 2.73 5.83
C LYS A 384 -20.38 4.20 5.75
N TYR A 385 -19.81 5.03 6.61
CA TYR A 385 -20.10 6.45 6.70
C TYR A 385 -19.01 7.24 6.01
N PHE A 386 -19.32 7.70 4.79
CA PHE A 386 -18.40 8.43 3.92
C PHE A 386 -18.53 9.95 4.11
N ALA A 387 -17.40 10.65 3.96
CA ALA A 387 -17.37 12.09 3.84
C ALA A 387 -16.14 12.57 3.06
N ALA A 388 -16.33 13.60 2.23
CA ALA A 388 -15.23 14.30 1.56
C ALA A 388 -15.28 15.80 1.79
N PHE A 389 -14.11 16.42 1.87
CA PHE A 389 -13.94 17.86 2.09
C PHE A 389 -12.95 18.45 1.11
N VAL A 390 -13.30 19.56 0.49
CA VAL A 390 -12.37 20.33 -0.35
C VAL A 390 -11.56 21.30 0.51
N ARG A 391 -10.28 21.45 0.20
CA ARG A 391 -9.38 22.46 0.77
C ARG A 391 -9.69 23.79 0.10
N LYS A 392 -10.28 24.74 0.82
CA LYS A 392 -10.61 26.09 0.33
C LYS A 392 -9.37 26.91 0.00
N PRO A 393 -9.44 27.98 -0.80
CA PRO A 393 -8.34 28.93 -0.95
C PRO A 393 -7.87 29.51 0.39
N ASP A 394 -6.62 29.98 0.44
CA ASP A 394 -6.17 30.78 1.58
C ASP A 394 -6.94 32.10 1.61
N PRO A 395 -7.27 32.64 2.79
CA PRO A 395 -7.88 33.96 2.86
C PRO A 395 -6.92 35.01 2.31
N ASP A 396 -7.48 36.00 1.60
CA ASP A 396 -6.73 37.17 1.15
C ASP A 396 -6.24 37.96 2.38
N PHE A 397 -4.95 37.89 2.69
CA PHE A 397 -4.34 38.73 3.71
C PHE A 397 -3.91 40.07 3.09
N GLY A 398 -4.42 41.20 3.59
CA GLY A 398 -3.90 42.54 3.27
C GLY A 398 -4.63 43.35 2.18
N ARG A 399 -5.95 43.15 2.00
CA ARG A 399 -6.82 44.10 1.29
C ARG A 399 -7.90 44.65 2.23
N GLU A 400 -7.47 45.31 3.30
CA GLU A 400 -8.29 46.26 4.08
C GLU A 400 -7.46 47.50 4.40
#